data_AF-A0A661BQ81-F1
#
_entry.id   AF-A0A661BQ81-F1
#
_cell.length_a   1.000
_cell.length_b   1.000
_cell.length_c   1.000
_cell.angle_alpha   90.00
_cell.angle_beta   90.00
_cell.angle_gamma   90.00
#
_symmetry.space_group_name_H-M   'P 1'
#
loop_
_entity.id
_entity.type
_entity.pdbx_description
1 polymer ?
#
loop_
_entity_poly.entity_id
_entity_poly.type
_entity_poly.pdbx_seq_one_letter_code
_entity_poly.pdbx_strand_id
1 'polypeptide(L)'
;MKDLRKLAKEYAQNVLDRDSYHKSRRELIQGICAGEIEVKVHEYLTPLEDLPNVDDTSENIITQLSYPATADSDATVPDRAGSAPVARPKPKASPAPSSAARPRLIIRQKNIVIAMTIIILLAVITLTILLVPATDDSSVQITEVQVAEYNSGQILITDFIQQKNWSQDGLTSFITSWQQLSDEELTAVQISPEMKRLTSTIYQQLLDERALLSLGDLSPGDI
;
A
#
# COMPACT_ATOMS: atom_id res chain seq x y z
N MET A 1 34.32 -2.22 -3.03
CA MET A 1 33.29 -1.85 -2.03
C MET A 1 32.20 -2.91 -2.02
N LYS A 2 31.63 -3.23 -0.85
CA LYS A 2 30.45 -4.09 -0.77
C LYS A 2 29.21 -3.27 -1.14
N ASP A 3 28.30 -3.86 -1.90
CA ASP A 3 26.98 -3.29 -2.20
C ASP A 3 25.99 -3.66 -1.08
N LEU A 4 24.95 -2.84 -0.87
CA LEU A 4 23.83 -3.09 0.05
C LEU A 4 23.24 -4.49 -0.15
N ARG A 5 23.12 -4.93 -1.41
CA ARG A 5 22.59 -6.26 -1.74
C ARG A 5 23.48 -7.37 -1.21
N LYS A 6 24.80 -7.22 -1.34
CA LYS A 6 25.77 -8.19 -0.82
C LYS A 6 25.77 -8.20 0.71
N LEU A 7 25.68 -7.03 1.33
CA LEU A 7 25.61 -6.89 2.78
C LEU A 7 24.37 -7.59 3.36
N ALA A 8 23.20 -7.39 2.75
CA ALA A 8 21.96 -8.05 3.14
C ALA A 8 22.04 -9.59 2.96
N LYS A 9 22.69 -10.05 1.88
CA LYS A 9 22.90 -11.48 1.63
C LYS A 9 23.80 -12.12 2.69
N GLU A 10 24.90 -11.47 3.06
CA GLU A 10 25.81 -11.96 4.10
C GLU A 10 25.11 -12.03 5.47
N TYR A 11 24.28 -11.05 5.81
CA TYR A 11 23.46 -11.08 7.02
C TYR A 11 22.43 -12.23 6.99
N ALA A 12 21.70 -12.41 5.88
CA ALA A 12 20.72 -13.49 5.74
C ALA A 12 21.36 -14.90 5.81
N GLN A 13 22.62 -15.03 5.41
CA GLN A 13 23.40 -16.26 5.52
C GLN A 13 23.99 -16.48 6.93
N ASN A 14 23.71 -15.61 7.90
CA ASN A 14 24.33 -15.59 9.24
C ASN A 14 25.87 -15.49 9.21
N VAL A 15 26.44 -14.99 8.10
CA VAL A 15 27.88 -14.72 7.97
C VAL A 15 28.26 -13.44 8.70
N LEU A 16 27.31 -12.50 8.77
CA LEU A 16 27.45 -11.22 9.44
C LEU A 16 26.49 -11.15 10.63
N ASP A 17 26.97 -10.72 11.80
CA ASP A 17 26.11 -10.47 12.94
C ASP A 17 25.27 -9.20 12.74
N ARG A 18 24.22 -9.04 13.56
CA ARG A 18 23.26 -7.94 13.46
C ARG A 18 23.93 -6.57 13.63
N ASP A 19 24.84 -6.42 14.58
CA ASP A 19 25.45 -5.13 14.89
C ASP A 19 26.44 -4.73 13.80
N SER A 20 27.23 -5.69 13.31
CA SER A 20 28.12 -5.52 12.16
C SER A 20 27.35 -5.18 10.88
N TYR A 21 26.18 -5.79 10.66
CA TYR A 21 25.29 -5.43 9.56
C TYR A 21 24.80 -3.98 9.66
N HIS A 22 24.27 -3.58 10.82
CA HIS A 22 23.79 -2.20 11.01
C HIS A 22 24.90 -1.17 10.87
N LYS A 23 26.08 -1.44 11.44
CA LYS A 23 27.26 -0.57 11.30
C LYS A 23 27.67 -0.42 9.84
N SER A 24 27.88 -1.54 9.15
CA SER A 24 28.28 -1.54 7.73
C SER A 24 27.24 -0.87 6.83
N ARG A 25 25.95 -1.04 7.13
CA ARG A 25 24.85 -0.39 6.40
C ARG A 25 24.88 1.13 6.58
N ARG A 26 25.11 1.62 7.81
CA ARG A 26 25.22 3.06 8.09
C ARG A 26 26.42 3.69 7.37
N GLU A 27 27.59 3.05 7.45
CA GLU A 27 28.80 3.52 6.77
C GLU A 27 28.60 3.60 5.24
N LEU A 28 27.93 2.60 4.66
CA LEU A 28 27.65 2.57 3.23
C LEU A 28 26.65 3.66 2.82
N ILE A 29 25.56 3.84 3.56
CA ILE A 29 24.58 4.93 3.30
C ILE A 29 25.26 6.29 3.44
N GLN A 30 26.08 6.49 4.48
CA GLN A 30 26.80 7.73 4.71
C GLN A 30 27.78 8.03 3.57
N GLY A 31 28.52 7.03 3.08
CA GLY A 31 29.41 7.18 1.93
C GLY A 31 28.67 7.51 0.63
N ILE A 32 27.46 6.95 0.41
CA ILE A 32 26.59 7.34 -0.71
C ILE A 32 26.16 8.80 -0.57
N CYS A 33 25.70 9.22 0.60
CA CYS A 33 25.26 10.60 0.84
C CYS A 33 26.41 11.61 0.74
N ALA A 34 27.62 11.22 1.10
CA ALA A 34 28.83 12.04 0.96
C ALA A 34 29.35 12.12 -0.48
N GLY A 35 28.80 11.32 -1.41
CA GLY A 35 29.30 11.22 -2.79
C GLY A 35 30.62 10.44 -2.91
N GLU A 36 31.07 9.77 -1.83
CA GLU A 36 32.28 8.93 -1.82
C GLU A 36 32.06 7.57 -2.48
N ILE A 37 30.80 7.10 -2.49
CA ILE A 37 30.41 5.81 -3.09
C ILE A 37 29.50 6.09 -4.29
N GLU A 38 29.99 5.76 -5.49
CA GLU A 38 29.22 5.86 -6.72
C GLU A 38 28.09 4.83 -6.76
N VAL A 39 26.84 5.29 -6.85
CA VAL A 39 25.67 4.43 -7.00
C VAL A 39 25.45 4.13 -8.48
N LYS A 40 25.75 2.89 -8.89
CA LYS A 40 25.40 2.40 -10.22
C LYS A 40 23.90 2.17 -10.31
N VAL A 41 23.18 3.11 -10.90
CA VAL A 41 21.76 2.95 -11.25
C VAL A 41 21.66 1.72 -12.15
N HIS A 42 21.04 0.66 -11.64
CA HIS A 42 20.64 -0.44 -12.51
C HIS A 42 19.40 0.04 -13.24
N GLU A 43 19.54 0.21 -14.54
CA GLU A 43 18.40 0.40 -15.43
C GLU A 43 17.54 -0.85 -15.30
N TYR A 44 16.46 -0.75 -14.53
CA TYR A 44 15.43 -1.77 -14.53
C TYR A 44 14.82 -1.73 -15.93
N LEU A 45 14.79 -2.88 -16.60
CA LEU A 45 14.03 -3.02 -17.84
C LEU A 45 12.63 -2.46 -17.58
N THR A 46 12.18 -1.58 -18.48
CA THR A 46 10.80 -1.11 -18.50
C THR A 46 9.91 -2.34 -18.30
N PRO A 47 8.99 -2.34 -17.31
CA PRO A 47 8.06 -3.45 -17.13
C PRO A 47 7.52 -3.84 -18.49
N LEU A 48 7.64 -5.11 -18.87
CA LEU A 48 7.25 -5.61 -20.19
C LEU A 48 5.79 -5.18 -20.45
N GLU A 49 5.59 -4.10 -21.19
CA GLU A 49 4.26 -3.56 -21.50
C GLU A 49 3.55 -4.41 -22.57
N ASP A 50 4.31 -5.29 -23.24
CA ASP A 50 3.82 -6.15 -24.32
C ASP A 50 4.08 -7.62 -24.03
N LEU A 51 3.54 -8.14 -22.92
CA LEU A 51 3.25 -9.57 -22.90
C LEU A 51 2.01 -9.77 -23.78
N PRO A 52 2.11 -10.48 -24.91
CA PRO A 52 0.95 -10.76 -25.75
C PRO A 52 -0.14 -11.41 -24.89
N ASN A 53 -1.36 -10.91 -25.04
CA ASN A 53 -2.53 -11.41 -24.32
C ASN A 53 -2.59 -12.94 -24.44
N VAL A 54 -2.41 -13.66 -23.32
CA VAL A 54 -2.31 -15.14 -23.28
C VAL A 54 -3.69 -15.80 -23.28
N ASP A 55 -4.72 -15.08 -23.73
CA ASP A 55 -6.10 -15.58 -23.79
C ASP A 55 -6.31 -16.73 -24.79
N ASP A 56 -5.31 -17.10 -25.60
CA ASP A 56 -5.44 -18.16 -26.62
C ASP A 56 -4.51 -19.38 -26.42
N THR A 57 -3.91 -19.60 -25.23
CA THR A 57 -3.05 -20.79 -25.04
C THR A 57 -3.13 -21.43 -23.65
N SER A 58 -4.34 -21.58 -23.12
CA SER A 58 -4.59 -22.25 -21.83
C SER A 58 -4.56 -23.79 -21.86
N GLU A 59 -4.20 -24.45 -22.98
CA GLU A 59 -4.24 -25.93 -23.03
C GLU A 59 -2.92 -26.68 -23.27
N ASN A 60 -1.76 -26.03 -23.43
CA ASN A 60 -0.55 -26.78 -23.87
C ASN A 60 0.77 -26.56 -23.11
N ILE A 61 0.78 -25.94 -21.92
CA ILE A 61 2.05 -25.63 -21.20
C ILE A 61 2.23 -26.43 -19.89
N ILE A 62 1.31 -27.35 -19.54
CA ILE A 62 1.44 -28.13 -18.29
C ILE A 62 2.50 -29.26 -18.37
N THR A 63 3.09 -29.57 -19.54
CA THR A 63 3.89 -30.80 -19.71
C THR A 63 5.42 -30.63 -19.63
N GLN A 64 6.00 -29.44 -19.39
CA GLN A 64 7.47 -29.28 -19.49
C GLN A 64 8.21 -28.53 -18.35
N LEU A 65 7.69 -28.55 -17.13
CA LEU A 65 8.54 -28.30 -15.93
C LEU A 65 8.79 -29.59 -15.15
N SER A 66 9.36 -30.58 -15.84
CA SER A 66 10.10 -31.67 -15.21
C SER A 66 11.44 -31.11 -14.71
N TYR A 67 11.47 -30.69 -13.44
CA TYR A 67 12.72 -30.48 -12.73
C TYR A 67 13.47 -31.82 -12.61
N PRO A 68 14.75 -31.92 -13.03
CA PRO A 68 15.57 -33.05 -12.64
C PRO A 68 15.87 -32.94 -11.14
N ALA A 69 15.26 -33.83 -10.37
CA ALA A 69 15.66 -34.09 -8.99
C ALA A 69 17.14 -34.50 -9.00
N THR A 70 18.01 -33.57 -8.61
CA THR A 70 19.41 -33.88 -8.35
C THR A 70 19.48 -34.38 -6.92
N ALA A 71 19.68 -35.69 -6.80
CA ALA A 71 20.10 -36.37 -5.58
C ALA A 71 21.49 -35.89 -5.13
N ASP A 72 21.79 -36.20 -3.88
CA ASP A 72 23.09 -36.13 -3.21
C ASP A 72 23.60 -34.76 -2.74
N SER A 73 23.27 -34.46 -1.48
CA SER A 73 24.26 -33.91 -0.56
C SER A 73 24.05 -34.49 0.83
N ASP A 74 24.75 -35.60 1.02
CA ASP A 74 25.29 -36.06 2.27
C ASP A 74 26.00 -34.90 2.99
N ALA A 75 25.41 -34.40 4.06
CA ALA A 75 26.02 -33.44 4.96
C ALA A 75 25.69 -33.83 6.40
N THR A 76 26.56 -34.70 6.91
CA THR A 76 26.94 -34.90 8.30
C THR A 76 26.41 -33.83 9.26
N VAL A 77 25.51 -34.25 10.13
CA VAL A 77 25.10 -33.55 11.35
C VAL A 77 26.28 -33.57 12.34
N PRO A 78 26.83 -32.42 12.77
CA PRO A 78 27.61 -32.38 13.99
C PRO A 78 26.66 -32.27 15.19
N ASP A 79 26.60 -33.38 15.92
CA ASP A 79 26.17 -33.50 17.30
C ASP A 79 26.82 -32.40 18.15
N ARG A 80 26.02 -31.39 18.56
CA ARG A 80 26.43 -30.39 19.54
C ARG A 80 25.68 -30.63 20.84
N ALA A 81 26.34 -31.41 21.68
CA ALA A 81 26.10 -31.55 23.10
C ALA A 81 25.95 -30.19 23.82
N GLY A 82 25.03 -30.17 24.79
CA GLY A 82 25.18 -29.39 26.01
C GLY A 82 24.71 -27.94 25.95
N SER A 83 23.46 -27.71 26.35
CA SER A 83 23.11 -26.53 27.14
C SER A 83 22.01 -26.88 28.13
N ALA A 84 22.38 -26.76 29.40
CA ALA A 84 21.60 -27.10 30.58
C ALA A 84 20.29 -26.30 30.69
N PRO A 85 19.27 -26.84 31.39
CA PRO A 85 18.07 -26.09 31.71
C PRO A 85 18.37 -25.03 32.78
N VAL A 86 18.46 -23.76 32.38
CA VAL A 86 18.46 -22.63 33.32
C VAL A 86 17.05 -22.48 33.87
N ALA A 87 16.94 -22.69 35.18
CA ALA A 87 15.72 -22.57 35.96
C ALA A 87 15.08 -21.18 35.81
N ARG A 88 13.81 -21.14 35.38
CA ARG A 88 12.96 -19.93 35.47
C ARG A 88 12.69 -19.60 36.93
N PRO A 89 12.98 -18.36 37.40
CA PRO A 89 12.44 -17.88 38.66
C PRO A 89 10.92 -17.64 38.52
N LYS A 90 10.20 -18.22 39.47
CA LYS A 90 8.75 -18.14 39.70
C LYS A 90 8.35 -16.68 40.00
N PRO A 91 7.48 -16.02 39.20
CA PRO A 91 6.95 -14.72 39.58
C PRO A 91 6.01 -14.89 40.76
N LYS A 92 6.32 -14.19 41.84
CA LYS A 92 5.56 -14.14 43.09
C LYS A 92 4.30 -13.31 42.84
N ALA A 93 3.15 -13.97 42.89
CA ALA A 93 1.85 -13.31 42.92
C ALA A 93 1.70 -12.47 44.20
N SER A 94 1.20 -11.23 44.06
CA SER A 94 0.47 -10.44 45.07
C SER A 94 0.16 -9.03 44.52
N PRO A 95 -0.82 -8.28 45.07
CA PRO A 95 -2.25 -8.51 45.01
C PRO A 95 -2.97 -7.31 44.34
N ALA A 96 -4.24 -7.50 44.00
CA ALA A 96 -5.11 -6.46 43.49
C ALA A 96 -5.30 -5.29 44.48
N PRO A 97 -5.35 -4.04 43.99
CA PRO A 97 -6.14 -2.99 44.61
C PRO A 97 -7.46 -2.83 43.87
N SER A 98 -8.53 -3.21 44.57
CA SER A 98 -9.88 -2.75 44.35
C SER A 98 -9.91 -1.21 44.34
N SER A 99 -10.44 -0.62 43.27
CA SER A 99 -10.91 0.76 43.28
C SER A 99 -12.15 0.87 42.41
N ALA A 100 -13.30 0.72 43.07
CA ALA A 100 -14.59 1.13 42.55
C ALA A 100 -14.57 2.64 42.27
N ALA A 101 -14.70 3.05 41.01
CA ALA A 101 -14.99 4.42 40.63
C ALA A 101 -16.06 4.46 39.53
N ARG A 102 -17.09 5.24 39.80
CA ARG A 102 -18.42 5.29 39.19
C ARG A 102 -18.40 5.73 37.71
N PRO A 103 -19.39 5.33 36.90
CA PRO A 103 -19.55 5.82 35.53
C PRO A 103 -20.02 7.28 35.53
N ARG A 104 -19.21 8.19 35.00
CA ARG A 104 -19.65 9.54 34.63
C ARG A 104 -20.08 9.52 33.17
N LEU A 105 -21.39 9.50 32.94
CA LEU A 105 -22.02 9.80 31.65
C LEU A 105 -21.83 11.28 31.34
N ILE A 106 -20.74 11.62 30.65
CA ILE A 106 -20.59 12.92 29.97
C ILE A 106 -21.00 12.70 28.51
N ILE A 107 -22.30 12.79 28.24
CA ILE A 107 -22.88 12.67 26.90
C ILE A 107 -22.57 13.94 26.11
N ARG A 108 -21.61 13.80 25.17
CA ARG A 108 -21.61 14.28 23.78
C ARG A 108 -22.60 15.41 23.40
N GLN A 109 -22.37 16.65 23.83
CA GLN A 109 -23.03 17.82 23.21
C GLN A 109 -22.47 18.17 21.81
N LYS A 110 -21.20 17.86 21.52
CA LYS A 110 -20.57 18.19 20.23
C LYS A 110 -21.18 17.45 19.02
N ASN A 111 -21.76 16.27 19.23
CA ASN A 111 -22.28 15.45 18.12
C ASN A 111 -23.65 15.94 17.60
N ILE A 112 -24.38 16.74 18.38
CA ILE A 112 -25.70 17.26 17.99
C ILE A 112 -25.55 18.41 16.98
N VAL A 113 -24.51 19.24 17.13
CA VAL A 113 -24.25 20.37 16.21
C VAL A 113 -23.87 19.85 14.81
N ILE A 114 -23.05 18.80 14.74
CA ILE A 114 -22.63 18.18 13.48
C ILE A 114 -23.82 17.55 12.75
N ALA A 115 -24.74 16.89 13.47
CA ALA A 115 -25.93 16.29 12.87
C ALA A 115 -26.87 17.35 12.25
N MET A 116 -27.05 18.50 12.92
CA MET A 116 -27.89 19.59 12.40
C MET A 116 -27.32 20.22 11.13
N THR A 117 -26.00 20.40 11.03
CA THR A 117 -25.36 20.94 9.82
C THR A 117 -25.51 20.04 8.60
N ILE A 118 -25.45 18.71 8.79
CA ILE A 118 -25.62 17.73 7.70
C ILE A 118 -27.06 17.76 7.15
N ILE A 119 -28.05 17.87 8.04
CA ILE A 119 -29.47 17.93 7.64
C ILE A 119 -29.77 19.18 6.81
N ILE A 120 -29.22 20.34 7.20
CA ILE A 120 -29.39 21.60 6.45
C ILE A 120 -28.75 21.48 5.06
N LEU A 121 -27.56 20.89 4.95
CA LEU A 121 -26.88 20.70 3.67
C LEU A 121 -27.68 19.81 2.72
N LEU A 122 -28.24 18.69 3.21
CA LEU A 122 -29.09 17.79 2.42
C LEU A 122 -30.39 18.46 1.94
N ALA A 123 -30.99 19.31 2.77
CA ALA A 123 -32.19 20.06 2.40
C ALA A 123 -31.91 21.08 1.28
N VAL A 124 -30.72 21.71 1.28
CA VAL A 124 -30.34 22.64 0.21
C VAL A 124 -30.08 21.90 -1.11
N ILE A 125 -29.39 20.76 -1.07
CA ILE A 125 -29.10 19.94 -2.27
C ILE A 125 -30.40 19.43 -2.90
N THR A 126 -31.33 18.91 -2.09
CA THR A 126 -32.63 18.44 -2.60
C THR A 126 -33.47 19.57 -3.16
N LEU A 127 -33.43 20.77 -2.55
CA LEU A 127 -34.10 21.96 -3.09
C LEU A 127 -33.50 22.40 -4.44
N THR A 128 -32.18 22.33 -4.60
CA THR A 128 -31.53 22.66 -5.89
C THR A 128 -31.91 21.68 -7.00
N ILE A 129 -32.02 20.38 -6.71
CA ILE A 129 -32.45 19.38 -7.71
C ILE A 129 -33.91 19.63 -8.14
N LEU A 130 -34.77 20.03 -7.21
CA LEU A 130 -36.18 20.36 -7.50
C LEU A 130 -36.36 21.66 -8.28
N LEU A 131 -35.37 22.58 -8.25
CA LEU A 131 -35.43 23.84 -8.96
C LEU A 131 -34.88 23.79 -10.39
N VAL A 132 -34.26 22.67 -10.81
CA VAL A 132 -33.84 22.50 -12.20
C VAL A 132 -35.05 22.00 -13.00
N PRO A 133 -35.67 22.83 -13.86
CA PRO A 133 -36.76 22.39 -14.70
C PRO A 133 -36.23 21.31 -15.66
N ALA A 134 -36.88 20.16 -15.67
CA ALA A 134 -36.69 19.14 -16.69
C ALA A 134 -37.09 19.73 -18.05
N THR A 135 -36.12 20.22 -18.80
CA THR A 135 -36.29 20.52 -20.22
C THR A 135 -36.26 19.20 -20.97
N ASP A 136 -37.44 18.59 -21.11
CA ASP A 136 -37.70 17.63 -22.16
C ASP A 136 -37.71 18.39 -23.49
N ASP A 137 -36.68 18.22 -24.30
CA ASP A 137 -36.85 18.35 -25.74
C ASP A 137 -35.87 17.44 -26.50
N SER A 138 -36.47 16.50 -27.24
CA SER A 138 -35.80 15.60 -28.17
C SER A 138 -35.41 16.34 -29.44
N SER A 139 -34.18 16.16 -29.93
CA SER A 139 -33.94 16.19 -31.39
C SER A 139 -32.55 15.64 -31.74
N VAL A 140 -32.58 14.56 -32.51
CA VAL A 140 -31.47 13.88 -33.17
C VAL A 140 -30.73 14.84 -34.10
N GLN A 141 -29.43 15.05 -33.88
CA GLN A 141 -28.47 15.32 -34.95
C GLN A 141 -27.24 14.43 -34.77
N ILE A 142 -27.11 13.50 -35.71
CA ILE A 142 -25.91 12.73 -36.00
C ILE A 142 -24.82 13.73 -36.37
N THR A 143 -23.89 14.00 -35.43
CA THR A 143 -22.61 14.62 -35.74
C THR A 143 -21.53 13.66 -35.29
N GLU A 144 -20.99 12.97 -36.28
CA GLU A 144 -19.79 12.15 -36.25
C GLU A 144 -18.58 13.03 -35.91
N VAL A 145 -18.37 13.26 -34.62
CA VAL A 145 -17.05 13.42 -34.02
C VAL A 145 -17.14 12.64 -32.71
N GLN A 146 -16.65 11.40 -32.70
CA GLN A 146 -16.47 10.61 -31.48
C GLN A 146 -15.48 11.34 -30.58
N VAL A 147 -15.97 12.32 -29.83
CA VAL A 147 -15.31 12.79 -28.63
C VAL A 147 -15.35 11.58 -27.71
N ALA A 148 -14.18 10.95 -27.52
CA ALA A 148 -14.02 9.81 -26.63
C ALA A 148 -14.81 10.07 -25.36
N GLU A 149 -15.88 9.30 -25.17
CA GLU A 149 -16.72 9.39 -23.99
C GLU A 149 -15.81 9.09 -22.81
N TYR A 150 -15.43 10.15 -22.09
CA TYR A 150 -14.54 10.01 -20.95
C TYR A 150 -15.28 9.19 -19.91
N ASN A 151 -14.89 7.92 -19.80
CA ASN A 151 -15.48 6.99 -18.83
C ASN A 151 -15.44 7.65 -17.46
N SER A 152 -16.60 7.70 -16.80
CA SER A 152 -16.79 8.31 -15.47
C SER A 152 -15.72 7.86 -14.46
N GLY A 153 -15.31 6.59 -14.50
CA GLY A 153 -14.25 6.05 -13.65
C GLY A 153 -12.85 6.59 -13.96
N GLN A 154 -12.53 6.97 -15.21
CA GLN A 154 -11.26 7.63 -15.53
C GLN A 154 -11.21 9.04 -14.95
N ILE A 155 -12.33 9.76 -15.00
CA ILE A 155 -12.49 11.08 -14.36
C ILE A 155 -12.32 10.94 -12.85
N LEU A 156 -12.98 9.94 -12.24
CA LEU A 156 -12.87 9.67 -10.81
C LEU A 156 -11.43 9.45 -10.36
N ILE A 157 -10.68 8.62 -11.09
CA ILE A 157 -9.26 8.37 -10.80
C ILE A 157 -8.45 9.65 -10.93
N THR A 158 -8.63 10.39 -12.03
CA THR A 158 -7.90 11.62 -12.31
C THR A 158 -8.12 12.64 -11.20
N ASP A 159 -9.37 12.87 -10.82
CA ASP A 159 -9.75 13.79 -9.74
C ASP A 159 -9.15 13.37 -8.40
N PHE A 160 -9.20 12.09 -8.06
CA PHE A 160 -8.63 11.58 -6.81
C PHE A 160 -7.11 11.79 -6.74
N ILE A 161 -6.39 11.44 -7.80
CA ILE A 161 -4.92 11.64 -7.88
C ILE A 161 -4.58 13.13 -7.84
N GLN A 162 -5.33 13.97 -8.55
CA GLN A 162 -5.07 15.41 -8.62
C GLN A 162 -5.32 16.11 -7.28
N GLN A 163 -6.37 15.71 -6.55
CA GLN A 163 -6.66 16.25 -5.23
C GLN A 163 -5.62 15.86 -4.17
N LYS A 164 -4.87 14.77 -4.40
CA LYS A 164 -3.86 14.22 -3.47
C LYS A 164 -4.38 14.03 -2.03
N ASN A 165 -5.68 13.81 -1.89
CA ASN A 165 -6.32 13.67 -0.59
C ASN A 165 -6.29 12.21 -0.13
N TRP A 166 -5.13 11.79 0.37
CA TRP A 166 -4.90 10.45 0.92
C TRP A 166 -5.46 10.26 2.35
N SER A 167 -6.29 11.20 2.83
CA SER A 167 -6.96 11.03 4.12
C SER A 167 -7.99 9.88 4.06
N GLN A 168 -8.37 9.36 5.23
CA GLN A 168 -9.38 8.31 5.34
C GLN A 168 -10.71 8.74 4.71
N ASP A 169 -11.11 10.00 4.85
CA ASP A 169 -12.34 10.53 4.26
C ASP A 169 -12.27 10.61 2.73
N GLY A 170 -11.11 11.01 2.20
CA GLY A 170 -10.85 11.04 0.76
C GLY A 170 -10.90 9.64 0.13
N LEU A 171 -10.23 8.66 0.76
CA LEU A 171 -10.27 7.26 0.34
C LEU A 171 -11.68 6.67 0.40
N THR A 172 -12.42 6.94 1.47
CA THR A 172 -13.79 6.45 1.63
C THR A 172 -14.71 7.02 0.55
N SER A 173 -14.57 8.31 0.24
CA SER A 173 -15.32 8.97 -0.82
C SER A 173 -14.99 8.37 -2.19
N PHE A 174 -13.70 8.18 -2.49
CA PHE A 174 -13.26 7.53 -3.73
C PHE A 174 -13.82 6.11 -3.87
N ILE A 175 -13.69 5.27 -2.84
CA ILE A 175 -14.21 3.89 -2.86
C ILE A 175 -15.73 3.87 -3.07
N THR A 176 -16.46 4.78 -2.41
CA THR A 176 -17.92 4.85 -2.53
C THR A 176 -18.33 5.18 -3.97
N SER A 177 -17.70 6.18 -4.58
CA SER A 177 -17.97 6.53 -5.97
C SER A 177 -17.49 5.46 -6.96
N TRP A 178 -16.37 4.80 -6.67
CA TRP A 178 -15.87 3.67 -7.45
C TRP A 178 -16.83 2.48 -7.45
N GLN A 179 -17.47 2.18 -6.32
CA GLN A 179 -18.47 1.12 -6.19
C GLN A 179 -19.81 1.43 -6.88
N GLN A 180 -20.04 2.69 -7.25
CA GLN A 180 -21.23 3.10 -8.00
C GLN A 180 -21.05 2.98 -9.51
N LEU A 181 -19.83 2.70 -9.98
CA LEU A 181 -19.55 2.47 -11.40
C LEU A 181 -20.18 1.16 -11.87
N SER A 182 -20.64 1.13 -13.12
CA SER A 182 -21.13 -0.10 -13.75
C SER A 182 -19.98 -1.06 -14.06
N ASP A 183 -20.30 -2.34 -14.29
CA ASP A 183 -19.29 -3.34 -14.66
C ASP A 183 -18.60 -2.99 -15.98
N GLU A 184 -19.31 -2.37 -16.93
CA GLU A 184 -18.75 -1.86 -18.19
C GLU A 184 -17.75 -0.73 -17.94
N GLU A 185 -18.08 0.21 -17.05
CA GLU A 185 -17.16 1.29 -16.68
C GLU A 185 -15.93 0.75 -15.97
N LEU A 186 -16.10 -0.21 -15.05
CA LEU A 186 -15.00 -0.83 -14.33
C LEU A 186 -14.03 -1.56 -15.26
N THR A 187 -14.55 -2.32 -16.23
CA THR A 187 -13.72 -3.01 -17.23
C THR A 187 -12.98 -2.04 -18.14
N ALA A 188 -13.64 -0.97 -18.59
CA ALA A 188 -13.02 0.09 -19.37
C ALA A 188 -11.91 0.82 -18.59
N VAL A 189 -12.09 1.02 -17.28
CA VAL A 189 -11.08 1.68 -16.45
C VAL A 189 -9.90 0.75 -16.15
N GLN A 190 -10.11 -0.56 -15.98
CA GLN A 190 -9.01 -1.50 -15.72
C GLN A 190 -7.93 -1.47 -16.82
N ILE A 191 -8.34 -1.34 -18.09
CA ILE A 191 -7.41 -1.24 -19.22
C ILE A 191 -6.90 0.19 -19.47
N SER A 192 -7.40 1.18 -18.73
CA SER A 192 -7.07 2.58 -18.95
C SER A 192 -5.67 2.94 -18.42
N PRO A 193 -4.98 3.92 -19.05
CA PRO A 193 -3.70 4.44 -18.54
C PRO A 193 -3.85 5.10 -17.16
N GLU A 194 -5.03 5.61 -16.81
CA GLU A 194 -5.29 6.21 -15.51
C GLU A 194 -5.25 5.18 -14.38
N MET A 195 -5.69 3.95 -14.61
CA MET A 195 -5.54 2.87 -13.62
C MET A 195 -4.07 2.53 -13.36
N LYS A 196 -3.22 2.54 -14.41
CA LYS A 196 -1.76 2.39 -14.24
C LYS A 196 -1.18 3.52 -13.37
N ARG A 197 -1.61 4.76 -13.62
CA ARG A 197 -1.21 5.94 -12.83
C ARG A 197 -1.66 5.84 -11.38
N LEU A 198 -2.91 5.42 -11.12
CA LEU A 198 -3.43 5.20 -9.77
C LEU A 198 -2.58 4.19 -9.02
N THR A 199 -2.30 3.04 -9.64
CA THR A 199 -1.50 1.95 -9.03
C THR A 199 -0.10 2.43 -8.69
N SER A 200 0.56 3.13 -9.61
CA SER A 200 1.88 3.72 -9.38
C SER A 200 1.88 4.72 -8.23
N THR A 201 0.85 5.57 -8.16
CA THR A 201 0.73 6.59 -7.11
C THR A 201 0.48 5.97 -5.73
N ILE A 202 -0.40 4.97 -5.64
CA ILE A 202 -0.64 4.20 -4.40
C ILE A 202 0.66 3.54 -3.93
N TYR A 203 1.41 2.92 -4.85
CA TYR A 203 2.68 2.29 -4.52
C TYR A 203 3.71 3.29 -3.95
N GLN A 204 3.84 4.46 -4.58
CA GLN A 204 4.72 5.52 -4.09
C GLN A 204 4.30 6.00 -2.69
N GLN A 205 3.01 6.27 -2.48
CA GLN A 205 2.48 6.71 -1.19
C GLN A 205 2.79 5.69 -0.07
N LEU A 206 2.65 4.39 -0.35
CA LEU A 206 2.98 3.33 0.61
C LEU A 206 4.49 3.26 0.93
N LEU A 207 5.36 3.54 -0.06
CA LEU A 207 6.80 3.61 0.18
C LEU A 207 7.16 4.82 1.05
N ASP A 208 6.55 5.97 0.79
CA ASP A 208 6.78 7.20 1.55
C ASP A 208 6.31 7.06 3.01
N GLU A 209 5.15 6.45 3.23
CA GLU A 209 4.66 6.14 4.58
C GLU A 209 5.59 5.17 5.32
N ARG A 210 6.11 4.15 4.64
CA ARG A 210 7.10 3.24 5.23
C ARG A 210 8.42 3.93 5.53
N ALA A 211 8.86 4.85 4.69
CA ALA A 211 10.05 5.65 4.94
C ALA A 211 9.87 6.52 6.20
N LEU A 212 8.71 7.17 6.34
CA LEU A 212 8.35 7.96 7.52
C LEU A 212 8.28 7.11 8.80
N LEU A 213 7.63 5.96 8.75
CA LEU A 213 7.55 5.04 9.88
C LEU A 213 8.94 4.50 10.27
N SER A 214 9.79 4.20 9.29
CA SER A 214 11.17 3.76 9.54
C SER A 214 12.04 4.83 10.17
N LEU A 215 11.76 6.13 9.97
CA LEU A 215 12.44 7.21 10.66
C LEU A 215 11.93 7.40 12.10
N GLY A 216 10.63 7.17 12.34
CA GLY A 216 10.01 7.33 13.66
C GLY A 216 10.49 6.33 14.73
N ASP A 217 11.07 5.20 14.32
CA ASP A 217 11.63 4.19 15.23
C ASP A 217 13.05 4.56 15.74
N LEU A 218 13.65 5.64 15.22
CA LEU A 218 14.85 6.24 15.80
C LEU A 218 14.43 7.20 16.92
N SER A 219 14.00 6.63 18.05
CA SER A 219 13.74 7.40 19.26
C SER A 219 15.02 8.15 19.66
N PRO A 220 14.98 9.46 19.96
CA PRO A 220 16.15 10.27 20.32
C PRO A 220 16.80 9.87 21.67
N GLY A 221 16.43 8.73 22.25
CA GLY A 221 17.03 8.16 23.47
C GLY A 221 18.10 7.08 23.23
N ASP A 222 18.31 6.64 21.98
CA ASP A 222 19.27 5.57 21.63
C ASP A 222 20.56 6.08 20.95
N ILE A 223 20.90 7.36 21.11
CA ILE A 223 22.16 7.96 20.62
C ILE A 223 23.03 8.43 21.79
#